data_AF-A0A0F9WMJ4-F1
#
_entry.id   AF-A0A0F9WMJ4-F1
#
_cell.length_a   1.000
_cell.length_b   1.000
_cell.length_c   1.000
_cell.angle_alpha   90.00
_cell.angle_beta   90.00
_cell.angle_gamma   90.00
#
_symmetry.space_group_name_H-M   'P 1'
#
loop_
_entity.id
_entity.type
_entity.pdbx_description
1 polymer ?
#
loop_
_entity_poly.entity_id
_entity_poly.type
_entity_poly.pdbx_seq_one_letter_code
_entity_poly.pdbx_strand_id
1 'polypeptide(L)'
;MAKKENALATIDEAQYPALTSGRNINAVMKVNFGGDDVKPEDLITIKLPTGGSITWLIPTTEGETSTLVLEGILVHIAMRRAYWKEGNEGFPDCRAIDARIGVGDPGGDCSACPNAVFGTKINKDGSKSGGQACNLRRLLFMVREGDLLPIVIDTPATSLVPVKNWLIAITSRGLFYYQFLTRLELTAAGSGQEKYAIVKPSCGPLLSPEATEKILNYAKTLQEVFSAVEVSVQDGQREENFTPQEM
;
A
#
# COMPACT_ATOMS: atom_id res chain seq x y z
N MET A 1 -34.42 -20.98 -17.24
CA MET A 1 -33.37 -20.05 -16.78
C MET A 1 -32.05 -20.80 -16.79
N ALA A 2 -31.16 -20.50 -17.73
CA ALA A 2 -29.90 -21.21 -17.88
C ALA A 2 -28.95 -20.83 -16.74
N LYS A 3 -28.45 -21.83 -15.99
CA LYS A 3 -27.27 -21.69 -15.14
C LYS A 3 -26.11 -21.28 -16.04
N LYS A 4 -25.65 -20.04 -15.94
CA LYS A 4 -24.29 -19.70 -16.38
C LYS A 4 -23.34 -20.35 -15.39
N GLU A 5 -22.78 -21.49 -15.78
CA GLU A 5 -21.56 -21.99 -15.16
C GLU A 5 -20.49 -20.91 -15.39
N ASN A 6 -20.11 -20.23 -14.31
CA ASN A 6 -18.89 -19.43 -14.30
C ASN A 6 -17.73 -20.41 -14.39
N ALA A 7 -17.29 -20.72 -15.62
CA ALA A 7 -15.94 -21.23 -15.83
C ALA A 7 -14.99 -20.20 -15.19
N LEU A 8 -14.36 -20.60 -14.08
CA LEU A 8 -13.34 -19.82 -13.39
C LEU A 8 -12.22 -19.64 -14.40
N ALA A 9 -12.11 -18.47 -15.02
CA ALA A 9 -10.90 -18.13 -15.74
C ALA A 9 -9.77 -18.17 -14.70
N THR A 10 -8.90 -19.16 -14.76
CA THR A 10 -7.71 -19.21 -13.90
C THR A 10 -6.67 -18.31 -14.53
N ILE A 11 -5.98 -17.53 -13.71
CA ILE A 11 -4.81 -16.78 -14.18
C ILE A 11 -3.75 -17.78 -14.68
N ASP A 12 -2.92 -17.37 -15.64
CA ASP A 12 -1.74 -18.14 -16.01
C ASP A 12 -0.63 -17.89 -14.97
N GLU A 13 -0.43 -18.84 -14.07
CA GLU A 13 0.56 -18.77 -12.99
C GLU A 13 1.99 -18.53 -13.52
N ALA A 14 2.29 -18.93 -14.76
CA ALA A 14 3.61 -18.74 -15.36
C ALA A 14 3.95 -17.26 -15.58
N GLN A 15 2.94 -16.40 -15.70
CA GLN A 15 3.13 -14.97 -15.89
C GLN A 15 3.45 -14.23 -14.58
N TYR A 16 3.35 -14.89 -13.43
CA TYR A 16 3.62 -14.30 -12.12
C TYR A 16 4.87 -14.93 -11.51
N PRO A 17 6.02 -14.20 -11.53
CA PRO A 17 7.25 -14.69 -10.92
C PRO A 17 7.12 -15.11 -9.45
N ALA A 18 6.20 -14.48 -8.73
CA ALA A 18 5.84 -14.78 -7.33
C ALA A 18 5.16 -16.16 -7.16
N LEU A 19 4.55 -16.70 -8.21
CA LEU A 19 3.87 -18.00 -8.22
C LEU A 19 4.74 -19.13 -8.78
N THR A 20 5.90 -18.80 -9.35
CA THR A 20 6.77 -19.82 -9.94
C THR A 20 7.43 -20.67 -8.86
N SER A 21 7.16 -21.98 -8.89
CA SER A 21 7.74 -22.93 -7.94
C SER A 21 9.26 -23.04 -8.08
N GLY A 22 9.97 -23.20 -6.96
CA GLY A 22 11.44 -23.36 -6.93
C GLY A 22 12.25 -22.07 -6.97
N ARG A 23 11.63 -20.90 -7.14
CA ARG A 23 12.33 -19.61 -7.05
C ARG A 23 12.53 -19.23 -5.57
N ASN A 24 13.79 -19.10 -5.14
CA ASN A 24 14.12 -18.61 -3.81
C ASN A 24 14.12 -17.07 -3.80
N ILE A 25 12.99 -16.48 -3.41
CA ILE A 25 12.76 -15.04 -3.42
C ILE A 25 13.75 -14.32 -2.50
N ASN A 26 14.01 -14.88 -1.31
CA ASN A 26 14.99 -14.34 -0.37
C ASN A 26 16.40 -14.31 -0.96
N ALA A 27 16.79 -15.33 -1.72
CA ALA A 27 18.08 -15.35 -2.41
C ALA A 27 18.15 -14.29 -3.52
N VAL A 28 17.09 -14.15 -4.33
CA VAL A 28 17.01 -13.12 -5.37
C VAL A 28 17.10 -11.73 -4.76
N MET A 29 16.36 -11.46 -3.67
CA MET A 29 16.45 -10.20 -2.95
C MET A 29 17.86 -9.98 -2.40
N LYS A 30 18.39 -10.92 -1.62
CA LYS A 30 19.71 -10.78 -0.99
C LYS A 30 20.84 -10.50 -1.98
N VAL A 31 20.83 -11.16 -3.15
CA VAL A 31 21.85 -10.94 -4.20
C VAL A 31 21.69 -9.57 -4.85
N ASN A 32 20.46 -9.17 -5.23
CA ASN A 32 20.24 -7.90 -5.94
C ASN A 32 20.43 -6.67 -5.05
N PHE A 33 20.08 -6.77 -3.77
CA PHE A 33 20.22 -5.66 -2.81
C PHE A 33 21.61 -5.60 -2.16
N GLY A 34 22.56 -6.46 -2.57
CA GLY A 34 23.95 -6.37 -2.10
C GLY A 34 24.15 -6.56 -0.58
N GLY A 35 23.15 -7.09 0.12
CA GLY A 35 23.13 -7.18 1.59
C GLY A 35 22.36 -6.06 2.29
N ASP A 36 21.79 -5.09 1.57
CA ASP A 36 20.90 -4.09 2.14
C ASP A 36 19.57 -4.71 2.59
N ASP A 37 19.10 -4.23 3.74
CA ASP A 37 17.79 -4.54 4.30
C ASP A 37 16.70 -3.86 3.44
N VAL A 38 15.77 -4.65 2.91
CA VAL A 38 14.66 -4.14 2.07
C VAL A 38 13.46 -3.79 2.93
N LYS A 39 13.03 -2.53 2.86
CA LYS A 39 11.86 -2.04 3.59
C LYS A 39 10.65 -1.87 2.66
N PRO A 40 9.42 -1.89 3.19
CA PRO A 40 8.23 -1.53 2.43
C PRO A 40 8.34 -0.17 1.73
N GLU A 41 9.10 0.77 2.28
CA GLU A 41 9.34 2.09 1.69
C GLU A 41 10.22 2.07 0.43
N ASP A 42 11.03 1.03 0.25
CA ASP A 42 11.91 0.87 -0.92
C ASP A 42 11.17 0.33 -2.15
N LEU A 43 9.94 -0.15 -1.95
CA LEU A 43 9.09 -0.63 -3.03
C LEU A 43 8.56 0.52 -3.89
N ILE A 44 8.39 0.25 -5.18
CA ILE A 44 7.78 1.17 -6.12
C ILE A 44 6.38 1.55 -5.62
N THR A 45 6.21 2.82 -5.29
CA THR A 45 4.94 3.37 -4.80
C THR A 45 4.24 4.15 -5.90
N ILE A 46 3.06 3.70 -6.29
CA ILE A 46 2.17 4.38 -7.24
C ILE A 46 1.21 5.29 -6.47
N LYS A 47 1.26 6.58 -6.80
CA LYS A 47 0.31 7.59 -6.31
C LYS A 47 -0.80 7.78 -7.34
N LEU A 48 -1.99 8.13 -6.86
CA LEU A 48 -3.07 8.52 -7.75
C LEU A 48 -2.69 9.79 -8.54
N PRO A 49 -3.05 9.87 -9.82
CA PRO A 49 -2.76 11.03 -10.64
C PRO A 49 -3.56 12.26 -10.16
N THR A 50 -3.01 13.44 -10.38
CA THR A 50 -3.63 14.72 -10.03
C THR A 50 -4.54 15.23 -11.15
N GLY A 51 -5.37 16.24 -10.87
CA GLY A 51 -6.17 16.93 -11.89
C GLY A 51 -7.33 16.12 -12.48
N GLY A 52 -7.70 15.01 -11.84
CA GLY A 52 -8.79 14.15 -12.29
C GLY A 52 -8.44 13.27 -13.50
N SER A 53 -7.15 13.07 -13.80
CA SER A 53 -6.75 12.00 -14.71
C SER A 53 -7.18 10.64 -14.14
N ILE A 54 -7.55 9.73 -15.03
CA ILE A 54 -8.01 8.37 -14.69
C ILE A 54 -7.02 7.29 -15.18
N THR A 55 -5.80 7.70 -15.50
CA THR A 55 -4.75 6.83 -16.02
C THR A 55 -3.71 6.58 -14.93
N TRP A 56 -3.39 5.32 -14.69
CA TRP A 56 -2.28 4.91 -13.85
C TRP A 56 -0.96 5.14 -14.59
N LEU A 57 0.03 5.66 -13.87
CA LEU A 57 1.43 5.71 -14.29
C LEU A 57 2.21 4.72 -13.44
N ILE A 58 2.83 3.75 -14.10
CA ILE A 58 3.55 2.64 -13.47
C ILE A 58 5.03 2.83 -13.80
N PRO A 59 5.88 3.13 -12.81
CA PRO A 59 7.32 3.15 -12.99
C PRO A 59 7.83 1.76 -13.37
N THR A 60 8.69 1.68 -14.39
CA THR A 60 9.37 0.46 -14.82
C THR A 60 10.87 0.74 -14.96
N THR A 61 11.68 -0.30 -15.18
CA THR A 61 13.12 -0.14 -15.44
C THR A 61 13.40 0.64 -16.73
N GLU A 62 12.44 0.70 -17.65
CA GLU A 62 12.56 1.37 -18.95
C GLU A 62 11.90 2.77 -18.98
N GLY A 63 11.35 3.23 -17.85
CA GLY A 63 10.68 4.53 -17.73
C GLY A 63 9.32 4.42 -17.05
N GLU A 64 8.26 4.84 -17.73
CA GLU A 64 6.90 4.76 -17.21
C GLU A 64 5.95 4.16 -18.25
N THR A 65 5.09 3.26 -17.79
CA THR A 65 3.97 2.71 -18.59
C THR A 65 2.66 3.25 -18.07
N SER A 66 1.70 3.48 -18.98
CA SER A 66 0.37 3.98 -18.62
C SER A 66 -0.72 2.93 -18.86
N THR A 67 -1.72 2.85 -17.97
CA THR A 67 -2.88 1.97 -18.12
C THR A 67 -4.13 2.58 -17.50
N LEU A 68 -5.32 2.24 -18.02
CA LEU A 68 -6.60 2.61 -17.43
C LEU A 68 -7.02 1.67 -16.28
N VAL A 69 -6.53 0.44 -16.30
CA VAL A 69 -6.83 -0.59 -15.30
C VAL A 69 -5.52 -1.15 -14.78
N LEU A 70 -5.30 -1.01 -13.47
CA LEU A 70 -4.17 -1.65 -12.80
C LEU A 70 -4.62 -3.01 -12.28
N GLU A 71 -4.01 -4.08 -12.79
CA GLU A 71 -4.33 -5.46 -12.43
C GLU A 71 -3.17 -6.13 -11.68
N GLY A 72 -3.52 -6.95 -10.70
CA GLY A 72 -2.58 -7.78 -9.95
C GLY A 72 -3.21 -8.44 -8.75
N ILE A 73 -2.44 -9.23 -7.99
CA ILE A 73 -2.92 -9.95 -6.82
C ILE A 73 -2.51 -9.17 -5.58
N LEU A 74 -3.47 -8.87 -4.70
CA LEU A 74 -3.17 -8.23 -3.43
C LEU A 74 -2.55 -9.24 -2.47
N VAL A 75 -1.38 -8.90 -1.94
CA VAL A 75 -0.63 -9.76 -1.00
C VAL A 75 -0.65 -9.20 0.43
N HIS A 76 -0.79 -7.88 0.56
CA HIS A 76 -0.92 -7.21 1.84
C HIS A 76 -1.73 -5.92 1.74
N ILE A 77 -2.38 -5.54 2.84
CA ILE A 77 -3.11 -4.28 2.96
C ILE A 77 -2.74 -3.66 4.30
N ALA A 78 -2.22 -2.44 4.27
CA ALA A 78 -1.85 -1.68 5.46
C ALA A 78 -2.58 -0.34 5.51
N MET A 79 -2.61 0.28 6.67
CA MET A 79 -3.00 1.68 6.82
C MET A 79 -1.91 2.43 7.56
N ARG A 80 -1.66 3.66 7.14
CA ARG A 80 -0.71 4.54 7.81
C ARG A 80 -1.29 5.93 8.00
N ARG A 81 -0.80 6.62 9.03
CA ARG A 81 -1.02 8.05 9.21
C ARG A 81 0.28 8.82 9.12
N ALA A 82 0.19 10.02 8.59
CA ALA A 82 1.31 10.96 8.60
C ALA A 82 0.77 12.38 8.77
N TYR A 83 1.44 13.14 9.64
CA TYR A 83 1.13 14.52 9.96
C TYR A 83 2.37 15.38 9.75
N TRP A 84 2.15 16.55 9.15
CA TRP A 84 3.15 17.59 8.96
C TRP A 84 2.61 18.86 9.61
N LYS A 85 3.45 19.49 10.42
CA LYS A 85 3.18 20.84 10.91
C LYS A 85 3.24 21.83 9.76
N GLU A 86 2.59 22.97 9.96
CA GLU A 86 2.60 24.05 8.97
C GLU A 86 4.04 24.45 8.63
N GLY A 87 4.34 24.59 7.33
CA GLY A 87 5.66 24.92 6.83
C GLY A 87 6.63 23.73 6.67
N ASN A 88 6.27 22.52 7.12
CA ASN A 88 7.10 21.33 6.91
C ASN A 88 6.75 20.63 5.58
N GLU A 89 7.71 20.61 4.64
CA GLU A 89 7.60 19.89 3.36
C GLU A 89 8.41 18.57 3.32
N GLY A 90 9.14 18.26 4.39
CA GLY A 90 10.05 17.12 4.49
C GLY A 90 9.41 15.87 5.11
N PHE A 91 10.13 15.21 6.03
CA PHE A 91 9.60 14.06 6.76
C PHE A 91 8.44 14.47 7.67
N PRO A 92 7.43 13.59 7.88
CA PRO A 92 6.32 13.88 8.78
C PRO A 92 6.82 14.15 10.21
N ASP A 93 6.25 15.17 10.86
CA ASP A 93 6.46 15.44 12.29
C ASP A 93 5.92 14.31 13.17
N CYS A 94 4.85 13.63 12.73
CA CYS A 94 4.33 12.42 13.35
C CYS A 94 3.89 11.41 12.30
N ARG A 95 4.25 10.14 12.49
CA ARG A 95 3.86 9.03 11.61
C ARG A 95 3.35 7.83 12.42
N ALA A 96 2.36 7.13 11.89
CA ALA A 96 1.90 5.85 12.43
C ALA A 96 1.90 4.82 11.31
N ILE A 97 2.75 3.81 11.40
CA ILE A 97 2.89 2.76 10.38
C ILE A 97 1.69 1.80 10.35
N ASP A 98 0.94 1.73 11.45
CA ASP A 98 -0.25 0.89 11.63
C ASP A 98 -1.56 1.71 11.69
N ALA A 99 -1.45 3.03 11.55
CA ALA A 99 -2.52 4.01 11.76
C ALA A 99 -3.18 3.99 13.16
N ARG A 100 -2.55 3.35 14.16
CA ARG A 100 -3.03 3.28 15.55
C ARG A 100 -2.14 4.07 16.50
N ILE A 101 -0.82 3.92 16.44
CA ILE A 101 0.11 4.62 17.33
C ILE A 101 1.05 5.51 16.54
N GLY A 102 0.98 6.81 16.80
CA GLY A 102 1.85 7.83 16.23
C GLY A 102 3.18 7.91 16.98
N VAL A 103 4.27 7.97 16.22
CA VAL A 103 5.63 8.26 16.67
C VAL A 103 6.03 9.62 16.13
N GLY A 104 6.52 10.51 17.01
CA GLY A 104 6.85 11.89 16.72
C GLY A 104 5.98 12.87 17.51
N ASP A 105 5.75 14.06 16.96
CA ASP A 105 4.98 15.14 17.59
C ASP A 105 3.72 15.45 16.76
N PRO A 106 2.50 15.21 17.28
CA PRO A 106 2.15 15.01 18.70
C PRO A 106 2.28 13.57 19.24
N GLY A 107 2.50 12.59 18.37
CA GLY A 107 2.59 11.18 18.76
C GLY A 107 1.29 10.62 19.38
N GLY A 108 1.38 9.44 19.99
CA GLY A 108 0.31 8.85 20.81
C GLY A 108 -0.80 8.15 20.03
N ASP A 109 -1.95 7.94 20.68
CA ASP A 109 -3.09 7.22 20.09
C ASP A 109 -3.73 8.02 18.95
N CYS A 110 -3.66 7.46 17.73
CA CYS A 110 -4.21 8.07 16.53
C CYS A 110 -5.74 8.21 16.56
N SER A 111 -6.45 7.41 17.36
CA SER A 111 -7.90 7.51 17.51
C SER A 111 -8.32 8.77 18.28
N ALA A 112 -7.46 9.27 19.17
CA ALA A 112 -7.64 10.48 19.95
C ALA A 112 -6.86 11.69 19.40
N CYS A 113 -6.19 11.53 18.25
CA CYS A 113 -5.34 12.57 17.69
C CYS A 113 -6.17 13.81 17.26
N PRO A 114 -5.87 15.01 17.78
CA PRO A 114 -6.62 16.23 17.43
C PRO A 114 -6.47 16.59 15.95
N ASN A 115 -5.36 16.19 15.32
CA ASN A 115 -5.10 16.41 13.91
C ASN A 115 -5.77 15.36 13.00
N ALA A 116 -6.30 14.27 13.56
CA ALA A 116 -7.01 13.23 12.81
C ALA A 116 -8.53 13.50 12.68
N VAL A 117 -8.97 14.74 12.93
CA VAL A 117 -10.37 15.17 12.86
C VAL A 117 -10.65 15.86 11.53
N PHE A 118 -11.81 15.61 10.92
CA PHE A 118 -12.21 16.30 9.68
C PHE A 118 -12.37 17.81 9.91
N GLY A 119 -11.95 18.63 8.94
CA GLY A 119 -11.96 20.09 9.05
C GLY A 119 -10.68 20.70 9.64
N THR A 120 -9.68 19.88 9.99
CA THR A 120 -8.40 20.34 10.52
C THR A 120 -7.37 20.64 9.44
N LYS A 121 -7.54 20.11 8.22
CA LYS A 121 -6.59 20.32 7.13
C LYS A 121 -6.62 21.75 6.62
N ILE A 122 -5.45 22.38 6.61
CA ILE A 122 -5.21 23.69 6.01
C ILE A 122 -4.63 23.51 4.60
N ASN A 123 -5.17 24.24 3.63
CA ASN A 123 -4.68 24.28 2.25
C ASN A 123 -3.47 25.22 2.14
N LYS A 124 -2.75 25.16 1.01
CA LYS A 124 -1.57 26.01 0.77
C LYS A 124 -1.87 27.52 0.81
N ASP A 125 -3.11 27.91 0.54
CA ASP A 125 -3.58 29.30 0.60
C ASP A 125 -4.06 29.73 2.00
N GLY A 126 -3.88 28.88 3.01
CA GLY A 126 -4.32 29.13 4.39
C GLY A 126 -5.81 28.86 4.64
N SER A 127 -6.58 28.46 3.61
CA SER A 127 -8.00 28.12 3.80
C SER A 127 -8.18 26.77 4.49
N LYS A 128 -9.25 26.63 5.29
CA LYS A 128 -9.64 25.33 5.87
C LYS A 128 -10.32 24.48 4.80
N SER A 129 -9.89 23.24 4.67
CA SER A 129 -10.58 22.21 3.88
C SER A 129 -11.33 21.25 4.78
N GLY A 130 -12.29 20.50 4.22
CA GLY A 130 -13.00 19.45 4.96
C GLY A 130 -12.13 18.25 5.36
N GLY A 131 -10.84 18.21 4.99
CA GLY A 131 -9.94 17.08 5.24
C GLY A 131 -9.38 17.01 6.67
N GLN A 132 -8.64 15.93 6.95
CA GLN A 132 -7.86 15.75 8.18
C GLN A 132 -6.43 16.25 7.96
N ALA A 133 -5.84 16.97 8.92
CA ALA A 133 -4.45 17.40 8.85
C ALA A 133 -3.48 16.20 8.98
N CYS A 134 -3.80 15.27 9.87
CA CYS A 134 -3.15 13.97 9.97
C CYS A 134 -3.74 13.04 8.90
N ASN A 135 -3.02 12.88 7.80
CA ASN A 135 -3.47 12.18 6.61
C ASN A 135 -3.53 10.67 6.87
N LEU A 136 -4.72 10.07 6.75
CA LEU A 136 -4.89 8.62 6.70
C LEU A 136 -4.73 8.12 5.26
N ARG A 137 -3.87 7.12 5.08
CA ARG A 137 -3.65 6.42 3.81
C ARG A 137 -3.92 4.93 3.99
N ARG A 138 -4.36 4.28 2.91
CA ARG A 138 -4.38 2.82 2.82
C ARG A 138 -3.43 2.38 1.72
N LEU A 139 -2.56 1.44 2.05
CA LEU A 139 -1.57 0.89 1.14
C LEU A 139 -2.06 -0.47 0.67
N LEU A 140 -2.11 -0.66 -0.64
CA LEU A 140 -2.42 -1.95 -1.26
C LEU A 140 -1.13 -2.47 -1.88
N PHE A 141 -0.60 -3.57 -1.34
CA PHE A 141 0.58 -4.24 -1.88
C PHE A 141 0.11 -5.23 -2.91
N MET A 142 0.51 -5.02 -4.16
CA MET A 142 0.03 -5.75 -5.31
C MET A 142 1.19 -6.36 -6.08
N VAL A 143 1.14 -7.67 -6.29
CA VAL A 143 2.02 -8.34 -7.24
C VAL A 143 1.37 -8.30 -8.62
N ARG A 144 2.11 -7.82 -9.61
CA ARG A 144 1.66 -7.74 -10.99
C ARG A 144 2.22 -8.87 -11.82
N GLU A 145 1.63 -9.04 -13.00
CA GLU A 145 2.20 -9.86 -14.05
C GLU A 145 3.63 -9.39 -14.38
N GLY A 146 4.58 -10.34 -14.50
CA GLY A 146 5.98 -10.07 -14.80
C GLY A 146 6.83 -9.58 -13.62
N ASP A 147 6.23 -9.15 -12.51
CA ASP A 147 6.94 -8.56 -11.38
C ASP A 147 7.16 -9.58 -10.24
N LEU A 148 8.36 -9.58 -9.65
CA LEU A 148 8.68 -10.41 -8.48
C LEU A 148 8.37 -9.70 -7.15
N LEU A 149 8.66 -8.41 -7.07
CA LEU A 149 8.37 -7.58 -5.90
C LEU A 149 7.00 -6.94 -6.05
N PRO A 150 6.25 -6.73 -4.95
CA PRO A 150 4.98 -6.05 -5.04
C PRO A 150 5.21 -4.55 -5.25
N ILE A 151 4.31 -3.92 -5.98
CA ILE A 151 4.15 -2.47 -5.99
C ILE A 151 3.21 -2.04 -4.87
N VAL A 152 3.34 -0.80 -4.42
CA VAL A 152 2.48 -0.21 -3.38
C VAL A 152 1.56 0.83 -4.00
N ILE A 153 0.25 0.62 -3.93
CA ILE A 153 -0.73 1.63 -4.32
C ILE A 153 -1.06 2.47 -3.09
N ASP A 154 -0.62 3.73 -3.06
CA ASP A 154 -0.93 4.68 -1.98
C ASP A 154 -2.30 5.33 -2.21
N THR A 155 -3.33 4.76 -1.60
CA THR A 155 -4.69 5.27 -1.72
C THR A 155 -4.96 6.42 -0.73
N PRO A 156 -5.32 7.62 -1.23
CA PRO A 156 -5.62 8.78 -0.40
C PRO A 156 -6.96 8.64 0.33
N ALA A 157 -7.22 9.58 1.25
CA ALA A 157 -8.45 9.65 2.05
C ALA A 157 -9.74 9.48 1.22
N THR A 158 -9.79 10.07 0.02
CA THR A 158 -10.95 10.00 -0.90
C THR A 158 -11.25 8.58 -1.41
N SER A 159 -10.26 7.69 -1.40
CA SER A 159 -10.40 6.29 -1.85
C SER A 159 -10.59 5.30 -0.70
N LEU A 160 -10.48 5.74 0.56
CA LEU A 160 -10.60 4.84 1.72
C LEU A 160 -11.98 4.17 1.81
N VAL A 161 -13.06 4.94 1.61
CA VAL A 161 -14.43 4.43 1.70
C VAL A 161 -14.75 3.46 0.55
N PRO A 162 -14.51 3.80 -0.74
CA PRO A 162 -14.69 2.84 -1.84
C PRO A 162 -13.95 1.52 -1.64
N VAL A 163 -12.66 1.58 -1.23
CA VAL A 163 -11.87 0.37 -0.98
C VAL A 163 -12.41 -0.42 0.22
N LYS A 164 -12.78 0.25 1.31
CA LYS A 164 -13.41 -0.41 2.47
C LYS A 164 -14.71 -1.11 2.09
N ASN A 165 -15.58 -0.46 1.33
CA ASN A 165 -16.85 -1.04 0.90
C ASN A 165 -16.64 -2.28 0.03
N TRP A 166 -15.66 -2.23 -0.88
CA TRP A 166 -15.29 -3.40 -1.66
C TRP A 166 -14.75 -4.54 -0.81
N LEU A 167 -13.87 -4.25 0.17
CA LEU A 167 -13.38 -5.26 1.11
C LEU A 167 -14.52 -5.90 1.92
N ILE A 168 -15.49 -5.11 2.38
CA ILE A 168 -16.70 -5.64 3.03
C ILE A 168 -17.47 -6.55 2.07
N ALA A 169 -17.63 -6.13 0.81
CA ALA A 169 -18.37 -6.89 -0.19
C ALA A 169 -17.70 -8.21 -0.62
N ILE A 170 -16.38 -8.32 -0.58
CA ILE A 170 -15.70 -9.62 -0.79
C ILE A 170 -15.77 -10.47 0.47
N THR A 171 -15.65 -9.86 1.66
CA THR A 171 -15.73 -10.55 2.95
C THR A 171 -17.11 -11.17 3.15
N SER A 172 -18.19 -10.48 2.76
CA SER A 172 -19.56 -11.02 2.83
C SER A 172 -19.79 -12.23 1.91
N ARG A 173 -18.91 -12.43 0.93
CA ARG A 173 -18.87 -13.61 0.06
C ARG A 173 -17.90 -14.70 0.54
N GLY A 174 -17.26 -14.50 1.69
CA GLY A 174 -16.26 -15.42 2.23
C GLY A 174 -14.95 -15.45 1.45
N LEU A 175 -14.67 -14.42 0.64
CA LEU A 175 -13.46 -14.33 -0.17
C LEU A 175 -12.40 -13.49 0.52
N PHE A 176 -11.15 -13.97 0.46
CA PHE A 176 -9.99 -13.18 0.86
C PHE A 176 -9.47 -12.35 -0.32
N TYR A 177 -8.87 -11.19 -0.04
CA TYR A 177 -8.37 -10.27 -1.07
C TYR A 177 -7.27 -10.87 -1.97
N TYR A 178 -6.62 -11.94 -1.51
CA TYR A 178 -5.53 -12.63 -2.21
C TYR A 178 -6.00 -13.81 -3.08
N GLN A 179 -7.31 -14.09 -3.16
CA GLN A 179 -7.86 -15.26 -3.88
C GLN A 179 -8.23 -14.98 -5.35
N PHE A 180 -8.08 -13.75 -5.83
CA PHE A 180 -8.44 -13.37 -7.19
C PHE A 180 -7.54 -12.25 -7.71
N LEU A 181 -7.56 -12.05 -9.03
CA LEU A 181 -6.98 -10.87 -9.65
C LEU A 181 -7.78 -9.64 -9.22
N THR A 182 -7.14 -8.69 -8.56
CA THR A 182 -7.75 -7.39 -8.23
C THR A 182 -7.56 -6.43 -9.39
N ARG A 183 -8.65 -5.76 -9.78
CA ARG A 183 -8.65 -4.72 -10.82
C ARG A 183 -8.91 -3.38 -10.16
N LEU A 184 -8.02 -2.41 -10.39
CA LEU A 184 -8.15 -1.05 -9.86
C LEU A 184 -8.35 -0.09 -11.03
N GLU A 185 -9.56 0.41 -11.18
CA GLU A 185 -9.89 1.51 -12.09
C GLU A 185 -9.86 2.85 -11.34
N LEU A 186 -9.78 3.94 -12.09
CA LEU A 186 -9.89 5.29 -11.55
C LEU A 186 -11.14 5.98 -12.09
N THR A 187 -11.85 6.67 -11.21
CA THR A 187 -12.93 7.59 -11.60
C THR A 187 -12.58 9.00 -11.15
N ALA A 188 -12.77 9.97 -12.04
CA ALA A 188 -12.63 11.38 -11.70
C ALA A 188 -13.81 11.84 -10.83
N ALA A 189 -13.51 12.69 -9.85
CA ALA A 189 -14.48 13.38 -9.01
C ALA A 189 -14.01 14.81 -8.71
N GLY A 190 -14.89 15.64 -8.16
CA GLY A 190 -14.64 17.06 -7.91
C GLY A 190 -14.92 17.95 -9.13
N SER A 191 -14.65 19.24 -9.00
CA SER A 191 -14.90 20.26 -10.03
C SER A 191 -13.74 21.26 -10.09
N GLY A 192 -13.59 21.94 -11.23
CA GLY A 192 -12.55 22.96 -11.42
C GLY A 192 -11.13 22.44 -11.12
N GLN A 193 -10.40 23.16 -10.27
CA GLN A 193 -9.04 22.82 -9.83
C GLN A 193 -9.00 21.73 -8.74
N GLU A 194 -10.14 21.39 -8.13
CA GLU A 194 -10.26 20.35 -7.10
C GLU A 194 -10.58 18.97 -7.69
N LYS A 195 -10.29 18.74 -8.98
CA LYS A 195 -10.48 17.43 -9.58
C LYS A 195 -9.46 16.43 -9.04
N TYR A 196 -9.95 15.27 -8.60
CA TYR A 196 -9.14 14.18 -8.09
C TYR A 196 -9.62 12.82 -8.61
N ALA A 197 -8.72 11.84 -8.59
CA ALA A 197 -9.05 10.45 -8.90
C ALA A 197 -9.52 9.70 -7.64
N ILE A 198 -10.43 8.75 -7.83
CA ILE A 198 -10.91 7.81 -6.81
C ILE A 198 -10.69 6.39 -7.31
N VAL A 199 -10.10 5.52 -6.48
CA VAL A 199 -9.94 4.09 -6.80
C VAL A 199 -11.30 3.38 -6.79
N LYS A 200 -11.57 2.63 -7.85
CA LYS A 200 -12.71 1.73 -8.01
C LYS A 200 -12.19 0.29 -8.13
N PRO A 201 -12.09 -0.43 -7.01
CA PRO A 201 -11.67 -1.83 -7.04
C PRO A 201 -12.81 -2.74 -7.51
N SER A 202 -12.44 -3.78 -8.25
CA SER A 202 -13.32 -4.88 -8.62
C SER A 202 -12.58 -6.22 -8.59
N CYS A 203 -13.35 -7.30 -8.52
CA CYS A 203 -12.81 -8.66 -8.57
C CYS A 203 -12.72 -9.10 -10.03
N GLY A 204 -11.51 -9.44 -10.46
CA GLY A 204 -11.26 -10.21 -11.67
C GLY A 204 -11.42 -11.71 -11.42
N PRO A 205 -10.77 -12.54 -12.25
CA PRO A 205 -10.87 -13.99 -12.14
C PRO A 205 -10.26 -14.56 -10.85
N LEU A 206 -10.83 -15.66 -10.36
CA LEU A 206 -10.37 -16.37 -9.17
C LEU A 206 -9.09 -17.16 -9.48
N LEU A 207 -8.23 -17.26 -8.47
CA LEU A 207 -7.06 -18.11 -8.48
C LEU A 207 -7.45 -19.58 -8.29
N SER A 208 -6.63 -20.48 -8.81
CA SER A 208 -6.69 -21.89 -8.42
C SER A 208 -6.36 -22.02 -6.91
N PRO A 209 -6.80 -23.10 -6.25
CA PRO A 209 -6.39 -23.37 -4.86
C PRO A 209 -4.86 -23.42 -4.71
N GLU A 210 -4.16 -24.00 -5.68
CA GLU A 210 -2.70 -24.09 -5.71
C GLU A 210 -2.04 -22.70 -5.83
N ALA A 211 -2.49 -21.85 -6.76
CA ALA A 211 -2.04 -20.47 -6.88
C ALA A 211 -2.29 -19.67 -5.59
N THR A 212 -3.45 -19.88 -4.97
CA THR A 212 -3.80 -19.21 -3.70
C THR A 212 -2.81 -19.58 -2.59
N GLU A 213 -2.46 -20.85 -2.46
CA GLU A 213 -1.47 -21.31 -1.48
C GLU A 213 -0.07 -20.72 -1.74
N LYS A 214 0.33 -20.65 -3.01
CA LYS A 214 1.59 -20.00 -3.42
C LYS A 214 1.61 -18.51 -3.06
N ILE A 215 0.52 -17.77 -3.29
CA ILE A 215 0.39 -16.36 -2.87
C ILE A 215 0.49 -16.21 -1.36
N LEU A 216 -0.14 -17.10 -0.60
CA LEU A 216 -0.08 -17.05 0.86
C LEU A 216 1.36 -17.25 1.37
N ASN A 217 2.08 -18.22 0.82
CA ASN A 217 3.48 -18.47 1.18
C ASN A 217 4.38 -17.29 0.76
N TYR A 218 4.14 -16.72 -0.42
CA TYR A 218 4.80 -15.51 -0.88
C TYR A 218 4.56 -14.33 0.06
N ALA A 219 3.31 -14.05 0.43
CA ALA A 219 2.94 -12.96 1.32
C ALA A 219 3.58 -13.10 2.70
N LYS A 220 3.63 -14.33 3.24
CA LYS A 220 4.30 -14.62 4.51
C LYS A 220 5.81 -14.34 4.41
N THR A 221 6.46 -14.80 3.33
CA THR A 221 7.89 -14.56 3.10
C THR A 221 8.20 -13.06 3.05
N LEU A 222 7.38 -12.27 2.34
CA LEU A 222 7.54 -10.82 2.31
C LEU A 222 7.37 -10.17 3.69
N GLN A 223 6.38 -10.60 4.47
CA GLN A 223 6.17 -10.08 5.81
C GLN A 223 7.38 -10.38 6.71
N GLU A 224 7.94 -11.58 6.65
CA GLU A 224 9.16 -11.93 7.40
C GLU A 224 10.34 -11.06 6.99
N VAL A 225 10.51 -10.82 5.69
CA VAL A 225 11.55 -9.91 5.17
C VAL A 225 11.34 -8.48 5.69
N PHE A 226 10.13 -7.94 5.61
CA PHE A 226 9.86 -6.57 6.06
C PHE A 226 9.93 -6.42 7.59
N SER A 227 9.46 -7.40 8.35
CA SER A 227 9.49 -7.35 9.82
C SER A 227 10.89 -7.59 10.39
N ALA A 228 11.73 -8.41 9.77
CA ALA A 228 13.13 -8.59 10.20
C ALA A 228 13.89 -7.25 10.19
N VAL A 229 13.57 -6.37 9.23
CA VAL A 229 14.15 -5.04 9.13
C VAL A 229 13.63 -4.06 10.19
N GLU A 230 12.38 -4.21 10.64
CA GLU A 230 11.85 -3.38 11.74
C GLU A 230 12.52 -3.71 13.08
N VAL A 231 12.91 -4.97 13.30
CA VAL A 231 13.59 -5.42 14.53
C VAL A 231 15.05 -4.96 14.56
N SER A 232 15.79 -5.02 13.44
CA SER A 232 17.20 -4.58 13.38
C SER A 232 17.38 -3.09 13.66
N VAL A 233 16.41 -2.26 13.29
CA VAL A 233 16.40 -0.81 13.57
C VAL A 233 16.15 -0.52 15.06
N GLN A 234 15.40 -1.37 15.78
CA GLN A 234 15.14 -1.18 17.21
C GLN A 234 16.33 -1.57 18.09
N ASP A 235 17.12 -2.57 17.70
CA ASP A 235 18.33 -2.96 18.42
C ASP A 235 19.48 -1.96 18.22
N GLY A 236 19.55 -1.29 17.06
CA GLY A 236 20.55 -0.25 16.76
C GLY A 236 20.35 1.10 17.46
N GLN A 237 19.26 1.28 18.22
CA GLN A 237 18.97 2.53 18.97
C GLN A 237 19.27 2.41 20.47
N ARG A 238 19.95 1.33 20.92
CA ARG A 238 20.27 1.09 22.34
C ARG A 238 21.72 1.37 22.76
N GLU A 239 22.59 1.83 21.86
CA GLU A 239 24.00 2.13 22.17
C GLU A 239 24.34 3.62 22.07
N GLU A 240 23.61 4.49 22.77
CA GLU A 240 24.11 5.83 23.11
C GLU A 240 23.69 6.20 24.53
N ASN A 241 24.26 5.52 25.52
CA ASN A 241 24.32 5.99 26.91
C ASN A 241 25.56 5.39 27.58
N PHE A 242 26.74 5.78 27.10
CA PHE A 242 27.98 5.64 27.85
C PHE A 242 28.48 7.04 28.19
N THR A 243 28.03 7.59 29.31
CA THR A 243 28.63 8.77 29.93
C THR A 243 29.94 8.34 30.60
N PRO A 244 31.11 8.85 30.18
CA PRO A 244 32.33 8.66 30.95
C PRO A 244 32.19 9.43 32.26
N GLN A 245 32.28 8.74 33.39
CA GLN A 245 32.42 9.36 34.70
C GLN A 245 33.74 10.16 34.74
N GLU A 246 33.62 11.43 35.13
CA GLU A 246 34.74 12.34 35.35
C GLU A 246 35.65 11.81 36.47
N MET A 247 36.96 11.95 36.25
CA MET A 247 38.03 11.76 37.24
C MET A 247 38.22 13.02 38.08
#